data_AF-A0A946M9Q0-F1
#
_entry.id   AF-A0A946M9Q0-F1
#
_cell.length_a   1.000
_cell.length_b   1.000
_cell.length_c   1.000
_cell.angle_alpha   90.00
_cell.angle_beta   90.00
_cell.angle_gamma   90.00
#
_symmetry.space_group_name_H-M   'P 1'
#
loop_
_entity.id
_entity.type
_entity.pdbx_description
1 polymer ?
#
loop_
_entity_poly.entity_id
_entity_poly.type
_entity_poly.pdbx_seq_one_letter_code
_entity_poly.pdbx_strand_id
1 'polypeptide(L)'
;MWISAIKLAINAGSHIYKKKQETRMNIASAQAVHAEKMATGELEYKAKVIESNDNGWKDEFVLILVSLPILLLVWSIFSDDPEIRIKLDLFFEYFKQLPYWYQAIFIGVVSAIYGLKGADIMRKPK
;
A
#
# COMPACT_ATOMS: atom_id res chain seq x y z
N MET A 1 20.80 52.02 -13.22
CA MET A 1 20.05 51.05 -12.39
C MET A 1 18.58 50.88 -12.82
N TRP A 2 17.87 51.93 -13.22
CA TRP A 2 16.41 51.84 -13.48
C TRP A 2 16.02 51.14 -14.80
N ILE A 3 16.84 51.22 -15.84
CA ILE A 3 16.62 50.52 -17.12
C ILE A 3 16.67 48.98 -16.96
N SER A 4 17.50 48.48 -16.04
CA SER A 4 17.59 47.03 -15.75
C SER A 4 16.35 46.49 -15.04
N ALA A 5 15.77 47.28 -14.13
CA ALA A 5 14.55 46.93 -13.41
C ALA A 5 13.33 46.90 -14.35
N ILE A 6 13.26 47.83 -15.29
CA ILE A 6 12.20 47.86 -16.32
C ILE A 6 12.31 46.66 -17.26
N LYS A 7 13.51 46.30 -17.73
CA LYS A 7 13.72 45.08 -18.53
C LYS A 7 13.36 43.81 -17.78
N LEU A 8 13.71 43.73 -16.49
CA LEU A 8 13.32 42.60 -15.63
C LEU A 8 11.79 42.53 -15.46
N ALA A 9 11.12 43.66 -15.23
CA ALA A 9 9.67 43.73 -15.09
C ALA A 9 8.92 43.36 -16.39
N ILE A 10 9.43 43.77 -17.55
CA ILE A 10 8.87 43.42 -18.86
C ILE A 10 9.07 41.92 -19.17
N ASN A 11 10.26 41.39 -18.88
CA ASN A 11 10.56 39.97 -19.07
C ASN A 11 9.78 39.10 -18.09
N ALA A 12 9.63 39.51 -16.83
CA ALA A 12 8.81 38.83 -15.83
C ALA A 12 7.31 38.91 -16.20
N GLY A 13 6.82 40.07 -16.61
CA GLY A 13 5.43 40.27 -17.05
C GLY A 13 5.07 39.42 -18.27
N SER A 14 5.95 39.38 -19.27
CA SER A 14 5.76 38.52 -20.45
C SER A 14 5.87 37.02 -20.12
N HIS A 15 6.75 36.61 -19.21
CA HIS A 15 6.79 35.22 -18.72
C HIS A 15 5.54 34.83 -17.95
N ILE A 16 5.03 35.69 -17.08
CA ILE A 16 3.80 35.45 -16.30
C ILE A 16 2.60 35.33 -17.23
N TYR A 17 2.51 36.18 -18.25
CA TYR A 17 1.44 36.12 -19.25
C TYR A 17 1.49 34.82 -20.06
N LYS A 18 2.66 34.45 -20.60
CA LYS A 18 2.86 33.17 -21.31
C LYS A 18 2.52 31.98 -20.43
N LYS A 19 3.00 31.96 -19.18
CA LYS A 19 2.72 30.87 -18.24
C LYS A 19 1.25 30.77 -17.88
N LYS A 20 0.54 31.89 -17.74
CA LYS A 20 -0.92 31.90 -17.52
C LYS A 20 -1.68 31.31 -18.72
N GLN A 21 -1.22 31.58 -19.94
CA GLN A 21 -1.81 31.03 -21.16
C GLN A 21 -1.51 29.54 -21.31
N GLU A 22 -0.27 29.10 -21.06
CA GLU A 22 0.11 27.69 -21.02
C GLU A 22 -0.70 26.92 -19.97
N THR A 23 -0.86 27.46 -18.76
CA THR A 23 -1.68 26.83 -17.71
C THR A 23 -3.12 26.68 -18.16
N ARG A 24 -3.72 27.68 -18.82
CA ARG A 24 -5.09 27.59 -19.35
C ARG A 24 -5.20 26.51 -20.43
N MET A 25 -4.22 26.44 -21.32
CA MET A 25 -4.17 25.43 -22.36
C MET A 25 -4.07 24.03 -21.76
N ASN A 26 -3.16 23.82 -20.80
CA ASN A 26 -2.97 22.55 -20.11
C ASN A 26 -4.22 22.11 -19.32
N ILE A 27 -4.93 23.06 -18.70
CA ILE A 27 -6.20 22.78 -18.03
C ILE A 27 -7.26 22.33 -19.04
N ALA A 28 -7.38 23.03 -20.18
CA ALA A 28 -8.30 22.63 -21.24
C ALA A 28 -7.96 21.25 -21.81
N SER A 29 -6.67 20.96 -22.01
CA SER A 29 -6.20 19.62 -22.43
C SER A 29 -6.54 18.56 -21.40
N ALA A 30 -6.31 18.84 -20.11
CA ALA A 30 -6.63 17.92 -19.03
C ALA A 30 -8.14 17.67 -18.92
N GLN A 31 -8.96 18.72 -19.10
CA GLN A 31 -10.42 18.60 -19.12
C GLN A 31 -10.91 17.77 -20.31
N ALA A 32 -10.32 17.94 -21.49
CA ALA A 32 -10.64 17.14 -22.66
C ALA A 32 -10.31 15.66 -22.45
N VAL A 33 -9.11 15.35 -21.96
CA VAL A 33 -8.69 13.97 -21.64
C VAL A 33 -9.54 13.38 -20.52
N HIS A 34 -9.91 14.17 -19.51
CA HIS A 34 -10.79 13.73 -18.44
C HIS A 34 -12.21 13.43 -18.99
N ALA A 35 -12.76 14.31 -19.82
CA ALA A 35 -14.06 14.11 -20.46
C ALA A 35 -14.08 12.89 -21.38
N GLU A 36 -13.00 12.66 -22.14
CA GLU A 36 -12.83 11.46 -22.96
C GLU A 36 -12.79 10.18 -22.11
N LYS A 37 -12.06 10.20 -20.98
CA LYS A 37 -12.01 9.07 -20.03
C LYS A 37 -13.30 8.85 -19.25
N MET A 38 -14.11 9.90 -19.09
CA MET A 38 -15.47 9.80 -18.53
C MET A 38 -16.40 9.16 -19.57
N ALA A 39 -16.35 9.62 -20.82
CA ALA A 39 -17.22 9.12 -21.90
C ALA A 39 -16.93 7.66 -22.28
N THR A 40 -15.67 7.23 -22.17
CA THR A 40 -15.25 5.83 -22.36
C THR A 40 -15.57 4.93 -21.16
N GLY A 41 -16.01 5.49 -20.03
CA GLY A 41 -16.32 4.75 -18.80
C GLY A 41 -15.10 4.22 -18.03
N GLU A 42 -13.87 4.53 -18.48
CA GLU A 42 -12.64 4.09 -17.80
C GLU A 42 -12.53 4.66 -16.38
N LEU A 43 -13.00 5.89 -16.16
CA LEU A 43 -12.97 6.52 -14.85
C LEU A 43 -13.96 5.87 -13.87
N GLU A 44 -15.17 5.56 -14.34
CA GLU A 44 -16.17 4.86 -13.52
C GLU A 44 -15.73 3.44 -13.18
N TYR A 45 -15.13 2.73 -14.14
CA TYR A 45 -14.57 1.40 -13.91
C TYR A 45 -13.44 1.43 -12.86
N LYS A 46 -12.48 2.36 -12.99
CA LYS A 46 -11.39 2.51 -12.00
C LYS A 46 -11.91 2.93 -10.63
N ALA A 47 -12.87 3.84 -10.56
CA ALA A 47 -13.50 4.24 -9.31
C ALA A 47 -14.19 3.06 -8.63
N LYS A 48 -14.96 2.26 -9.38
CA LYS A 48 -15.64 1.06 -8.87
C LYS A 48 -14.67 -0.04 -8.45
N VAL A 49 -13.54 -0.19 -9.15
CA VAL A 49 -12.47 -1.11 -8.76
C VAL A 49 -11.80 -0.67 -7.47
N ILE A 50 -11.54 0.64 -7.28
CA ILE A 50 -10.96 1.19 -6.06
C ILE A 50 -11.96 1.05 -4.89
N GLU A 51 -13.22 1.39 -5.09
CA GLU A 51 -14.28 1.28 -4.08
C GLU A 51 -14.56 -0.18 -3.67
N SER A 52 -14.45 -1.12 -4.63
CA SER A 52 -14.49 -2.55 -4.37
C SER A 52 -13.30 -3.04 -3.52
N ASN A 53 -12.17 -2.33 -3.55
CA ASN A 53 -10.96 -2.71 -2.83
C ASN A 53 -10.99 -2.21 -1.37
N ASP A 54 -11.73 -1.13 -1.08
CA ASP A 54 -11.84 -0.54 0.28
C ASP A 54 -12.73 -1.35 1.23
N ASN A 55 -13.72 -2.11 0.73
CA ASN A 55 -14.66 -2.88 1.57
C ASN A 55 -14.19 -4.32 1.87
N GLY A 56 -12.90 -4.48 2.09
CA GLY A 56 -12.27 -5.78 2.30
C GLY A 56 -12.42 -6.32 3.73
N TRP A 57 -13.63 -6.63 4.20
CA TRP A 57 -13.81 -7.33 5.50
C TRP A 57 -12.98 -8.62 5.59
N LYS A 58 -12.67 -9.23 4.44
CA LYS A 58 -11.77 -10.38 4.32
C LYS A 58 -10.34 -10.03 4.73
N ASP A 59 -9.85 -8.86 4.35
CA ASP A 59 -8.51 -8.39 4.70
C ASP A 59 -8.41 -8.12 6.20
N GLU A 60 -9.40 -7.43 6.78
CA GLU A 60 -9.47 -7.20 8.23
C GLU A 60 -9.58 -8.50 9.03
N PHE A 61 -10.42 -9.45 8.57
CA PHE A 61 -10.55 -10.76 9.21
C PHE A 61 -9.23 -11.54 9.19
N VAL A 62 -8.54 -11.53 8.05
CA VAL A 62 -7.26 -12.19 7.89
C VAL A 62 -6.18 -11.50 8.74
N LEU A 63 -6.19 -10.17 8.83
CA LEU A 63 -5.29 -9.39 9.69
C LEU A 63 -5.48 -9.75 11.17
N ILE A 64 -6.72 -9.89 11.64
CA ILE A 64 -7.03 -10.34 13.00
C ILE A 64 -6.52 -11.77 13.22
N LEU A 65 -6.78 -12.67 12.28
CA LEU A 65 -6.38 -14.07 12.39
C LEU A 65 -4.84 -14.23 12.48
N VAL A 66 -4.10 -13.44 11.71
CA VAL A 66 -2.63 -13.46 11.70
C VAL A 66 -2.03 -12.71 12.90
N SER A 67 -2.71 -11.70 13.46
CA SER A 67 -2.22 -10.97 14.64
C SER A 67 -2.50 -11.66 15.97
N LEU A 68 -3.51 -12.53 16.04
CA LEU A 68 -3.86 -13.29 17.26
C LEU A 68 -2.69 -14.07 17.90
N PRO A 69 -1.89 -14.85 17.14
CA PRO A 69 -0.72 -15.54 17.70
C PRO A 69 0.31 -14.57 18.28
N ILE A 70 0.52 -13.42 17.63
CA ILE A 70 1.46 -12.38 18.09
C ILE A 70 0.97 -11.77 19.39
N LEU A 71 -0.33 -11.49 19.51
CA LEU A 71 -0.94 -11.00 20.74
C LEU A 71 -0.80 -12.00 21.89
N LEU A 72 -0.99 -13.29 21.63
CA LEU A 72 -0.80 -14.34 22.63
C LEU A 72 0.66 -14.46 23.10
N LEU A 73 1.63 -14.28 22.19
CA LEU A 73 3.05 -14.21 22.56
C LEU A 73 3.34 -13.04 23.48
N VAL A 74 2.86 -11.84 23.12
CA VAL A 74 3.02 -10.64 23.95
C VAL A 74 2.36 -10.84 25.31
N TRP A 75 1.13 -11.37 25.34
CA TRP A 75 0.41 -11.65 26.58
C TRP A 75 1.15 -12.67 27.45
N SER A 76 1.74 -13.70 26.87
CA SER A 76 2.55 -14.68 27.63
C SER A 76 3.77 -14.08 28.30
N ILE A 77 4.35 -13.00 27.78
CA ILE A 77 5.48 -12.31 28.42
C ILE A 77 5.02 -11.58 29.68
N PHE A 78 3.82 -11.00 29.66
CA PHE A 78 3.30 -10.19 30.77
C PHE A 78 2.51 -11.00 31.80
N SER A 79 1.96 -12.15 31.44
CA SER A 79 1.01 -12.87 32.29
C SER A 79 1.68 -13.67 33.43
N ASP A 80 3.01 -13.77 33.49
CA ASP A 80 3.84 -14.58 34.42
C ASP A 80 3.43 -16.06 34.61
N ASP A 81 2.34 -16.50 34.01
CA ASP A 81 1.74 -17.81 34.14
C ASP A 81 2.53 -18.86 33.32
N PRO A 82 3.08 -19.89 33.98
CA PRO A 82 3.85 -20.94 33.33
C PRO A 82 3.01 -21.84 32.38
N GLU A 83 1.70 -21.95 32.56
CA GLU A 83 0.86 -22.77 31.66
C GLU A 83 0.77 -22.20 30.24
N ILE A 84 0.76 -20.87 30.11
CA ILE A 84 0.67 -20.21 28.81
C ILE A 84 1.94 -20.49 28.00
N ARG A 85 3.10 -20.43 28.65
CA ARG A 85 4.40 -20.75 28.04
C ARG A 85 4.42 -22.17 27.51
N ILE A 86 3.95 -23.14 28.30
CA ILE A 86 3.87 -24.54 27.89
C ILE A 86 2.97 -24.71 26.66
N LYS A 87 1.80 -24.05 26.62
CA LYS A 87 0.88 -24.14 25.47
C LYS A 87 1.47 -23.51 24.21
N LEU A 88 2.22 -22.42 24.35
CA LEU A 88 2.91 -21.79 23.22
C LEU A 88 4.05 -22.67 22.68
N ASP A 89 4.85 -23.25 23.56
CA ASP A 89 5.94 -24.16 23.17
C ASP A 89 5.38 -25.37 22.42
N LEU A 90 4.29 -25.97 22.94
CA LEU A 90 3.59 -27.08 22.30
C LEU A 90 3.04 -26.70 20.91
N PHE A 91 2.49 -25.50 20.77
CA PHE A 91 2.02 -24.98 19.49
C PHE A 91 3.16 -24.91 18.47
N PHE A 92 4.31 -24.33 18.84
CA PHE A 92 5.46 -24.24 17.94
C PHE A 92 6.07 -25.60 17.61
N GLU A 93 6.05 -26.54 18.56
CA GLU A 93 6.49 -27.91 18.33
C GLU A 93 5.64 -28.62 17.27
N TYR A 94 4.31 -28.59 17.42
CA TYR A 94 3.41 -29.16 16.42
C TYR A 94 3.45 -28.42 15.10
N PHE A 95 3.60 -27.09 15.13
CA PHE A 95 3.73 -26.30 13.91
C PHE A 95 4.97 -26.69 13.10
N LYS A 96 6.10 -26.98 13.76
CA LYS A 96 7.32 -27.49 13.11
C LYS A 96 7.13 -28.88 12.50
N GLN A 97 6.27 -29.71 13.08
CA GLN A 97 5.98 -31.06 12.57
C GLN A 97 5.05 -31.05 11.34
N LEU A 98 4.43 -29.91 11.01
CA LEU A 98 3.58 -29.81 9.82
C LEU A 98 4.37 -30.09 8.53
N PRO A 99 3.75 -30.74 7.53
CA PRO A 99 4.37 -30.94 6.24
C PRO A 99 4.83 -29.62 5.60
N TYR A 100 5.98 -29.65 4.92
CA TYR A 100 6.60 -28.45 4.32
C TYR A 100 5.68 -27.69 3.36
N TRP A 101 4.86 -28.39 2.56
CA TRP A 101 3.92 -27.75 1.64
C TRP A 101 2.90 -26.87 2.37
N TYR A 102 2.48 -27.26 3.58
CA TYR A 102 1.53 -26.52 4.38
C TYR A 102 2.18 -25.27 5.00
N GLN A 103 3.40 -25.43 5.53
CA GLN A 103 4.20 -24.31 6.03
C GLN A 103 4.48 -23.29 4.94
N ALA A 104 4.78 -23.73 3.71
CA ALA A 104 5.04 -22.86 2.57
C ALA A 104 3.80 -22.05 2.15
N ILE A 105 2.61 -22.68 2.13
CA ILE A 105 1.35 -21.97 1.86
C ILE A 105 1.08 -20.94 2.96
N PHE A 106 1.24 -21.31 4.23
CA PHE A 106 1.05 -20.40 5.36
C PHE A 106 1.97 -19.17 5.28
N ILE A 107 3.27 -19.38 5.04
CA ILE A 107 4.25 -18.29 4.86
C ILE A 107 3.90 -17.45 3.63
N GLY A 108 3.44 -18.08 2.55
CA GLY A 108 3.00 -17.38 1.33
C GLY A 108 1.81 -16.44 1.58
N VAL A 109 0.81 -16.90 2.33
CA VAL A 109 -0.35 -16.09 2.74
C VAL A 109 0.11 -14.90 3.60
N VAL A 110 0.91 -15.14 4.63
CA VAL A 110 1.46 -14.09 5.50
C VAL A 110 2.27 -13.07 4.70
N SER A 111 3.13 -13.52 3.78
CA SER A 111 3.95 -12.64 2.95
C SER A 111 3.10 -11.75 2.04
N ALA A 112 2.06 -12.33 1.41
CA ALA A 112 1.15 -11.59 0.55
C ALA A 112 0.39 -10.47 1.29
N ILE A 113 -0.04 -10.73 2.54
CA ILE A 113 -0.74 -9.74 3.37
C ILE A 113 0.17 -8.58 3.74
N TYR A 114 1.40 -8.87 4.18
CA TYR A 114 2.36 -7.82 4.57
C TYR A 114 3.01 -7.12 3.36
N GLY A 115 2.61 -7.44 2.13
CA GLY A 115 3.22 -6.90 0.91
C GLY A 115 4.69 -7.30 0.73
N LEU A 116 5.16 -8.27 1.51
CA LEU A 116 6.47 -8.87 1.35
C LEU A 116 6.37 -9.79 0.14
N LYS A 117 7.11 -9.50 -0.93
CA LYS A 117 7.24 -10.42 -2.06
C LYS A 117 7.75 -11.75 -1.52
N GLY A 118 6.88 -12.75 -1.35
CA GLY A 118 7.22 -14.04 -0.74
C GLY A 118 8.38 -14.78 -1.42
N ALA A 119 8.77 -14.35 -2.62
CA ALA A 119 9.95 -14.80 -3.35
C ALA A 119 11.30 -14.42 -2.69
N ASP A 120 11.38 -13.32 -1.93
CA ASP A 120 12.66 -12.86 -1.34
C ASP A 120 12.98 -13.53 0.01
N ILE A 121 11.96 -14.04 0.71
CA ILE A 121 12.12 -14.70 2.02
C ILE A 121 12.61 -16.15 1.89
N MET A 122 12.29 -16.83 0.78
CA MET A 122 12.69 -18.24 0.56
C MET A 122 14.08 -18.42 -0.08
N ARG A 123 14.82 -17.33 -0.32
CA ARG A 123 16.20 -17.43 -0.80
C ARG A 123 17.12 -17.79 0.37
N LYS A 124 17.41 -19.09 0.53
CA LYS A 124 18.49 -19.55 1.42
C LYS A 124 19.77 -18.77 1.10
N PRO A 125 20.50 -18.22 2.10
CA PRO A 125 21.86 -17.79 1.87
C PRO A 125 22.67 -19.01 1.42
N LYS A 126 23.44 -18.85 0.34
CA LYS A 126 24.39 -19.84 -0.15
C LYS A 126 25.52 -20.03 0.86
#